data_AF-A0A553KCR5-F1
#
_entry.id   AF-A0A553KCR5-F1
#
_cell.length_a   1.000
_cell.length_b   1.000
_cell.length_c   1.000
_cell.angle_alpha   90.00
_cell.angle_beta   90.00
_cell.angle_gamma   90.00
#
_symmetry.space_group_name_H-M   'P 1'
#
loop_
_entity.id
_entity.type
_entity.pdbx_description
1 polymer ?
#
loop_
_entity_poly.entity_id
_entity_poly.type
_entity_poly.pdbx_seq_one_letter_code
_entity_poly.pdbx_strand_id
1 'polypeptide(L)'
;DYLFMIDCVSTSNDVQLKTLISQPITLWIQQTDKTYLPHHGYVHTARKLGVDGGLACYQLSFSSWLHFLKFRRDQRHWQDKSVDAIITDVFNDHPQARGMYRFELSQPLPSRSYCRQDETDWNFVHRLLESEGLYGIWKQAQDG
;
A
#
# COMPACT_ATOMS: atom_id res chain seq x y z
N ASP A 1 6.79 3.59 0.73
CA ASP A 1 6.12 2.45 0.08
C ASP A 1 7.19 1.54 -0.49
N TYR A 2 6.87 0.27 -0.77
CA TYR A 2 7.75 -0.68 -1.46
C TYR A 2 7.17 -1.06 -2.82
N LEU A 3 8.00 -1.68 -3.66
CA LEU A 3 7.60 -2.20 -4.96
C LEU A 3 8.21 -3.58 -5.16
N PHE A 4 7.37 -4.58 -5.36
CA PHE A 4 7.78 -5.88 -5.86
C PHE A 4 7.44 -5.98 -7.34
N MET A 5 8.39 -6.45 -8.14
CA MET A 5 8.18 -6.80 -9.54
C MET A 5 8.54 -8.28 -9.70
N ILE A 6 7.58 -9.07 -10.15
CA ILE A 6 7.72 -10.52 -10.28
C ILE A 6 7.39 -10.91 -11.70
N ASP A 7 8.32 -11.61 -12.34
CA ASP A 7 8.07 -12.34 -13.56
C ASP A 7 7.63 -13.76 -13.20
N CYS A 8 6.47 -14.17 -13.71
CA CYS A 8 5.87 -15.47 -13.44
C CYS A 8 5.42 -16.15 -14.74
N VAL A 9 5.31 -17.47 -14.69
CA VAL A 9 4.84 -18.29 -15.81
C VAL A 9 3.53 -18.98 -15.43
N SER A 10 2.63 -19.11 -16.41
CA SER A 10 1.38 -19.84 -16.26
C SER A 10 1.13 -20.73 -17.47
N THR A 11 0.46 -21.85 -17.26
CA THR A 11 -0.06 -22.70 -18.35
C THR A 11 -1.29 -22.08 -19.03
N SER A 12 -1.93 -21.09 -18.39
CA SER A 12 -3.04 -20.32 -18.99
C SER A 12 -2.51 -19.09 -19.74
N ASN A 13 -2.88 -19.01 -21.01
CA ASN A 13 -2.49 -17.94 -21.92
C ASN A 13 -3.52 -16.79 -22.01
N ASP A 14 -4.67 -16.98 -21.37
CA ASP A 14 -5.89 -16.17 -21.46
C ASP A 14 -6.25 -15.46 -20.15
N VAL A 15 -5.29 -15.35 -19.21
CA VAL A 15 -5.46 -14.62 -17.96
C VAL A 15 -5.89 -13.18 -18.25
N GLN A 16 -7.06 -12.78 -17.74
CA GLN A 16 -7.59 -11.44 -17.91
C GLN A 16 -6.88 -10.44 -16.99
N LEU A 17 -5.73 -9.91 -17.42
CA LEU A 17 -4.87 -9.07 -16.57
C LEU A 17 -5.56 -7.88 -15.91
N LYS A 18 -6.60 -7.32 -16.53
CA LYS A 18 -7.38 -6.21 -15.97
C LYS A 18 -8.10 -6.60 -14.67
N THR A 19 -8.48 -7.86 -14.50
CA THR A 19 -9.16 -8.33 -13.29
C THR A 19 -8.20 -8.45 -12.11
N LEU A 20 -6.90 -8.54 -12.37
CA LEU A 20 -5.87 -8.61 -11.33
C LEU A 20 -5.54 -7.23 -10.75
N ILE A 21 -5.80 -6.14 -11.47
CA ILE A 21 -5.46 -4.79 -11.01
C ILE A 21 -6.27 -4.44 -9.75
N SER A 22 -5.57 -3.86 -8.77
CA SER A 22 -6.06 -3.50 -7.44
C SER A 22 -6.53 -4.68 -6.58
N GLN A 23 -6.29 -5.92 -7.01
CA GLN A 23 -6.55 -7.10 -6.19
C GLN A 23 -5.41 -7.35 -5.20
N PRO A 24 -5.71 -7.93 -4.02
CA PRO A 24 -4.69 -8.36 -3.09
C PRO A 24 -3.84 -9.50 -3.68
N ILE A 25 -2.55 -9.50 -3.38
CA ILE A 25 -1.59 -10.53 -3.77
C ILE A 25 -0.60 -10.73 -2.63
N THR A 26 -0.20 -11.98 -2.40
CA THR A 26 0.84 -12.32 -1.42
C THR A 26 1.94 -13.13 -2.10
N LEU A 27 3.17 -12.61 -2.05
CA LEU A 27 4.38 -13.35 -2.40
C LEU A 27 4.87 -14.11 -1.16
N TRP A 28 4.96 -15.43 -1.23
CA TRP A 28 5.50 -16.27 -0.18
C TRP A 28 6.94 -16.66 -0.48
N ILE A 29 7.89 -16.19 0.33
CA ILE A 29 9.32 -16.48 0.15
C ILE A 29 9.73 -17.53 1.17
N GLN A 30 10.15 -18.70 0.69
CA GLN A 30 10.66 -19.76 1.57
C GLN A 30 11.97 -19.32 2.22
N GLN A 31 12.05 -19.49 3.53
CA GLN A 31 13.22 -19.21 4.37
C GLN A 31 14.11 -20.45 4.53
N THR A 32 15.31 -20.28 5.08
CA THR A 32 16.28 -21.37 5.29
C THR A 32 15.77 -22.45 6.25
N ASP A 33 14.89 -22.10 7.17
CA ASP A 33 14.23 -23.01 8.11
C ASP A 33 12.96 -23.67 7.55
N LYS A 34 12.70 -23.52 6.24
CA LYS A 34 11.52 -23.99 5.50
C LYS A 34 10.20 -23.31 5.87
N THR A 35 10.22 -22.29 6.74
CA THR A 35 9.06 -21.41 6.92
C THR A 35 8.88 -20.51 5.69
N TYR A 36 7.74 -19.82 5.61
CA TYR A 36 7.49 -18.85 4.54
C TYR A 36 7.30 -17.46 5.14
N LEU A 37 7.98 -16.49 4.53
CA LEU A 37 7.80 -15.07 4.83
C LEU A 37 6.87 -14.46 3.78
N PRO A 38 5.68 -13.95 4.17
CA PRO A 38 4.77 -13.31 3.25
C PRO A 38 5.18 -11.86 2.95
N HIS A 39 4.95 -11.45 1.71
CA HIS A 39 4.92 -10.07 1.26
C HIS A 39 3.58 -9.82 0.57
N HIS A 40 2.62 -9.33 1.34
CA HIS A 40 1.31 -8.94 0.86
C HIS A 40 1.33 -7.57 0.21
N GLY A 41 0.39 -7.32 -0.70
CA GLY A 41 0.08 -5.99 -1.20
C GLY A 41 -1.01 -6.03 -2.25
N TYR A 42 -1.08 -4.98 -3.06
CA TYR A 42 -2.09 -4.82 -4.10
C TYR A 42 -1.43 -4.64 -5.46
N VAL A 43 -1.90 -5.39 -6.46
CA VAL A 43 -1.37 -5.33 -7.82
C VAL A 43 -1.67 -3.96 -8.43
N HIS A 44 -0.64 -3.24 -8.85
CA HIS A 44 -0.80 -1.96 -9.55
C HIS A 44 -0.54 -2.08 -11.06
N THR A 45 0.28 -3.05 -11.48
CA THR A 45 0.48 -3.38 -12.90
C THR A 45 0.51 -4.88 -13.13
N ALA A 46 -0.11 -5.30 -14.23
CA ALA A 46 -0.04 -6.66 -14.74
C ALA A 46 0.22 -6.59 -16.25
N ARG A 47 1.23 -7.32 -16.72
CA ARG A 47 1.66 -7.35 -18.13
C ARG A 47 1.85 -8.78 -18.61
N LYS A 48 1.60 -9.03 -19.89
CA LYS A 48 1.99 -10.27 -20.56
C LYS A 48 3.28 -10.00 -21.33
N LEU A 49 4.32 -10.77 -21.04
CA LEU A 49 5.65 -10.61 -21.64
C LEU A 49 5.79 -11.43 -22.93
N GLY A 50 5.09 -12.57 -23.02
CA GLY A 50 5.16 -13.45 -24.18
C GLY A 50 4.65 -14.84 -23.88
N VAL A 51 4.91 -15.76 -24.81
CA VAL A 51 4.62 -17.19 -24.68
C VAL A 51 5.85 -17.96 -25.15
N ASP A 52 6.28 -18.95 -24.38
CA ASP A 52 7.37 -19.84 -24.72
C ASP A 52 7.01 -21.29 -24.34
N GLY A 53 7.17 -22.23 -25.26
CA GLY A 53 6.96 -23.67 -24.99
C GLY A 53 5.56 -24.05 -24.46
N GLY A 54 4.52 -23.24 -24.72
CA GLY A 54 3.16 -23.46 -24.19
C GLY A 54 2.91 -22.83 -22.81
N LEU A 55 3.90 -22.15 -22.23
CA LEU A 55 3.75 -21.32 -21.04
C LEU A 55 3.65 -19.84 -21.42
N ALA A 56 2.74 -19.12 -20.80
CA ALA A 56 2.65 -17.68 -20.92
C ALA A 56 3.43 -17.00 -19.78
N CYS A 57 4.28 -16.05 -20.15
CA CYS A 57 5.06 -15.25 -19.21
C CYS A 57 4.30 -13.95 -18.90
N TYR A 58 4.18 -13.64 -17.61
CA TYR A 58 3.54 -12.44 -17.10
C TYR A 58 4.48 -11.70 -16.15
N GLN A 59 4.28 -10.40 -16.02
CA GLN A 59 4.92 -9.57 -15.01
C GLN A 59 3.85 -8.92 -14.15
N LEU A 60 3.92 -9.16 -12.86
CA LEU A 60 3.07 -8.52 -11.86
C LEU A 60 3.92 -7.55 -11.06
N SER A 61 3.37 -6.37 -10.78
CA SER A 61 3.97 -5.44 -9.84
C SER A 61 2.95 -5.02 -8.80
N PHE A 62 3.36 -5.07 -7.54
CA PHE A 62 2.49 -4.78 -6.41
C PHE A 62 3.22 -4.03 -5.30
N SER A 63 2.44 -3.32 -4.49
CA SER A 63 2.91 -2.43 -3.43
C SER A 63 1.90 -2.41 -2.27
N SER A 64 2.19 -1.67 -1.20
CA SER A 64 1.25 -1.58 -0.07
C SER A 64 -0.01 -0.80 -0.46
N TRP A 65 -1.06 -0.87 0.37
CA TRP A 65 -2.26 -0.05 0.21
C TRP A 65 -1.95 1.46 0.16
N LEU A 66 -0.77 1.89 0.65
CA LEU A 66 -0.36 3.29 0.59
C LEU A 66 -0.24 3.81 -0.85
N HIS A 67 -0.08 2.92 -1.82
CA HIS A 67 -0.07 3.26 -3.24
C HIS A 67 -1.36 3.96 -3.69
N PHE A 68 -2.51 3.62 -3.08
CA PHE A 68 -3.81 4.19 -3.43
C PHE A 68 -3.93 5.69 -3.10
N LEU A 69 -3.19 6.18 -2.10
CA LEU A 69 -3.20 7.59 -1.71
C LEU A 69 -2.66 8.52 -2.81
N LYS A 70 -1.93 7.98 -3.78
CA LYS A 70 -1.40 8.76 -4.91
C LYS A 70 -2.48 9.14 -5.92
N PHE A 71 -3.62 8.44 -5.92
CA PHE A 71 -4.68 8.62 -6.93
C PHE A 71 -5.87 9.43 -6.43
N ARG A 72 -5.93 9.74 -5.12
CA ARG A 72 -6.94 10.60 -4.54
C ARG A 72 -6.33 11.95 -4.18
N ARG A 73 -6.94 13.02 -4.68
CA ARG A 73 -6.65 14.41 -4.31
C ARG A 73 -7.92 15.01 -3.74
N ASP A 74 -7.76 15.79 -2.68
CA ASP A 74 -8.89 16.36 -1.96
C ASP A 74 -8.60 17.77 -1.43
N GLN A 75 -9.68 18.49 -1.10
CA GLN A 75 -9.65 19.80 -0.47
C GLN A 75 -10.46 19.76 0.82
N ARG A 76 -9.76 19.54 1.93
CA ARG A 76 -10.37 19.37 3.26
C ARG A 76 -9.65 20.19 4.30
N HIS A 77 -10.33 20.42 5.42
CA HIS A 77 -9.74 21.09 6.57
C HIS A 77 -10.14 20.38 7.86
N TRP A 78 -9.28 20.52 8.86
CA TRP A 78 -9.44 20.04 10.22
C TRP A 78 -9.17 21.19 11.17
N GLN A 79 -9.96 21.25 12.24
CA GLN A 79 -9.82 22.23 13.33
C GLN A 79 -9.71 21.46 14.64
N ASP A 80 -8.79 21.91 15.50
CA ASP A 80 -8.56 21.36 16.84
C ASP A 80 -8.41 19.82 16.86
N LYS A 81 -7.68 19.26 15.88
CA LYS A 81 -7.42 17.82 15.78
C LYS A 81 -5.93 17.50 15.90
N SER A 82 -5.63 16.38 16.56
CA SER A 82 -4.28 15.81 16.59
C SER A 82 -3.85 15.27 15.23
N VAL A 83 -2.55 15.25 14.98
CA VAL A 83 -2.00 14.82 13.68
C VAL A 83 -2.36 13.37 13.34
N ASP A 84 -2.31 12.47 14.32
CA ASP A 84 -2.73 11.08 14.17
C ASP A 84 -4.22 10.96 13.83
N ALA A 85 -5.09 11.79 14.43
CA ALA A 85 -6.50 11.81 14.10
C ALA A 85 -6.75 12.30 12.66
N ILE A 86 -6.01 13.31 12.22
CA ILE A 86 -6.08 13.82 10.83
C ILE A 86 -5.63 12.73 9.85
N ILE A 87 -4.51 12.06 10.10
CA ILE A 87 -4.01 10.98 9.25
C ILE A 87 -4.98 9.79 9.26
N THR A 88 -5.56 9.46 10.42
CA THR A 88 -6.59 8.43 10.57
C THR A 88 -7.81 8.71 9.71
N ASP A 89 -8.31 9.96 9.71
CA ASP A 89 -9.43 10.38 8.87
C ASP A 89 -9.12 10.15 7.38
N VAL A 90 -7.92 10.55 6.92
CA VAL A 90 -7.49 10.38 5.53
C VAL A 90 -7.35 8.90 5.17
N PHE A 91 -6.71 8.10 6.02
CA PHE A 91 -6.56 6.67 5.78
C PHE A 91 -7.90 5.95 5.71
N ASN A 92 -8.85 6.29 6.58
CA ASN A 92 -10.15 5.62 6.62
C ASN A 92 -11.05 5.91 5.40
N ASP A 93 -10.71 6.89 4.56
CA ASP A 93 -11.36 7.08 3.26
C ASP A 93 -10.93 6.03 2.22
N HIS A 94 -9.83 5.31 2.46
CA HIS A 94 -9.35 4.20 1.63
C HIS A 94 -9.77 2.86 2.23
N PRO A 95 -10.66 2.08 1.60
CA PRO A 95 -11.11 0.79 2.13
C PRO A 95 -9.97 -0.18 2.49
N GLN A 96 -8.91 -0.18 1.68
CA GLN A 96 -7.73 -1.03 1.83
C GLN A 96 -6.86 -0.67 3.06
N ALA A 97 -7.02 0.54 3.59
CA ALA A 97 -6.27 1.02 4.74
C ALA A 97 -6.96 0.70 6.07
N ARG A 98 -8.29 0.54 6.08
CA ARG A 98 -9.08 0.41 7.31
C ARG A 98 -8.62 -0.80 8.12
N GLY A 99 -8.11 -0.56 9.33
CA GLY A 99 -7.57 -1.61 10.20
C GLY A 99 -6.20 -2.15 9.80
N MET A 100 -5.58 -1.63 8.74
CA MET A 100 -4.30 -2.09 8.18
C MET A 100 -3.12 -1.17 8.56
N TYR A 101 -3.29 -0.35 9.58
CA TYR A 101 -2.25 0.49 10.17
C TYR A 101 -2.45 0.66 11.67
N ARG A 102 -1.37 1.03 12.35
CA ARG A 102 -1.38 1.46 13.75
C ARG A 102 -0.30 2.50 14.00
N PHE A 103 -0.53 3.39 14.95
CA PHE A 103 0.48 4.33 15.41
C PHE A 103 1.22 3.72 16.61
N GLU A 104 2.53 3.55 16.47
CA GLU A 104 3.43 3.21 17.58
C GLU A 104 4.18 4.49 17.98
N LEU A 105 3.58 5.27 18.88
CA LEU A 105 4.10 6.58 19.28
C LEU A 105 4.69 6.51 20.68
N SER A 106 5.86 7.12 20.87
CA SER A 106 6.48 7.29 22.19
C SER A 106 5.82 8.40 23.01
N GLN A 107 5.21 9.38 22.34
CA GLN A 107 4.52 10.53 22.94
C GLN A 107 3.27 10.87 22.11
N PRO A 108 2.23 11.48 22.71
CA PRO A 108 1.08 11.99 21.97
C PRO A 108 1.49 13.04 20.94
N LEU A 109 0.85 13.04 19.77
CA LEU A 109 1.09 14.07 18.75
C LEU A 109 0.37 15.37 19.09
N PRO A 110 0.93 16.53 18.70
CA PRO A 110 0.31 17.81 18.98
C PRO A 110 -1.04 17.96 18.29
N SER A 111 -1.97 18.65 18.96
CA SER A 111 -3.20 19.13 18.32
C SER A 111 -2.91 20.36 17.46
N ARG A 112 -3.45 20.36 16.24
CA ARG A 112 -3.37 21.51 15.33
C ARG A 112 -4.67 22.29 15.41
N SER A 113 -4.56 23.57 15.71
CA SER A 113 -5.70 24.50 15.68
C SER A 113 -6.35 24.55 14.31
N TYR A 114 -5.54 24.52 13.24
CA TYR A 114 -6.01 24.43 11.86
C TYR A 114 -5.04 23.63 10.99
N CYS A 115 -5.58 22.73 10.17
CA CYS A 115 -4.84 21.99 9.16
C CYS A 115 -5.67 21.90 7.88
N ARG A 116 -5.05 22.09 6.71
CA ARG A 116 -5.71 22.03 5.41
C ARG A 116 -4.97 21.09 4.47
N GLN A 117 -5.73 20.35 3.68
CA GLN A 117 -5.29 19.57 2.53
C GLN A 117 -5.75 20.26 1.25
N ASP A 118 -4.85 20.36 0.27
CA ASP A 118 -5.13 20.73 -1.13
C ASP A 118 -4.12 20.03 -2.05
N GLU A 119 -3.94 18.73 -1.82
CA GLU A 119 -2.92 17.91 -2.45
C GLU A 119 -3.38 16.44 -2.43
N THR A 120 -2.60 15.55 -3.04
CA THR A 120 -2.90 14.11 -2.94
C THR A 120 -2.85 13.65 -1.50
N ASP A 121 -3.65 12.64 -1.16
CA ASP A 121 -3.62 12.06 0.19
C ASP A 121 -2.19 11.60 0.55
N TRP A 122 -1.43 11.14 -0.45
CA TRP A 122 -0.05 10.71 -0.28
C TRP A 122 0.84 11.87 0.17
N ASN A 123 0.83 12.99 -0.56
CA ASN A 123 1.65 14.15 -0.22
C ASN A 123 1.24 14.73 1.13
N PHE A 124 -0.07 14.83 1.38
CA PHE A 124 -0.60 15.37 2.63
C PHE A 124 -0.15 14.57 3.85
N VAL A 125 -0.34 13.25 3.81
CA VAL A 125 0.06 12.36 4.91
C VAL A 125 1.57 12.42 5.13
N HIS A 126 2.37 12.30 4.06
CA HIS A 126 3.82 12.34 4.19
C HIS A 126 4.33 13.66 4.76
N ARG A 127 3.78 14.79 4.32
CA ARG A 127 4.10 16.12 4.87
C ARG A 127 3.80 16.20 6.37
N LEU A 128 2.67 15.65 6.82
CA LEU A 128 2.31 15.64 8.25
C LEU A 128 3.26 14.74 9.04
N LEU A 129 3.50 13.51 8.57
CA LEU A 129 4.42 12.58 9.22
C LEU A 129 5.83 13.19 9.36
N GLU A 130 6.37 13.73 8.27
CA GLU A 130 7.70 14.33 8.24
C GLU A 130 7.81 15.54 9.18
N SER A 131 6.76 16.38 9.25
CA SER A 131 6.75 17.54 10.14
C SER A 131 6.80 17.19 11.63
N GLU A 132 6.32 16.00 11.99
CA GLU A 132 6.33 15.48 13.36
C GLU A 132 7.50 14.48 13.60
N GLY A 133 8.39 14.29 12.61
CA GLY A 133 9.51 13.35 12.70
C GLY A 133 9.08 11.87 12.67
N LEU A 134 7.91 11.57 12.12
CA LEU A 134 7.36 10.22 12.00
C LEU A 134 7.75 9.56 10.68
N TYR A 135 7.85 8.24 10.70
CA TYR A 135 8.08 7.41 9.52
C TYR A 135 7.28 6.11 9.60
N GLY A 136 7.00 5.52 8.45
CA GLY A 136 6.29 4.24 8.35
C GLY A 136 7.24 3.06 8.22
N ILE A 137 6.85 1.94 8.85
CA ILE A 137 7.42 0.61 8.57
C ILE A 137 6.28 -0.34 8.19
N TRP A 138 6.57 -1.29 7.30
CA TRP A 138 5.60 -2.29 6.87
C TRP A 138 5.84 -3.58 7.64
N LYS A 139 4.79 -4.08 8.29
CA LYS A 139 4.75 -5.40 8.92
C LYS A 139 3.82 -6.28 8.10
N GLN A 140 4.24 -7.52 7.88
CA GLN A 140 3.49 -8.52 7.13
C GLN A 140 2.88 -9.51 8.13
N ALA A 141 1.58 -9.76 8.02
CA ALA A 141 0.91 -10.75 8.87
C ALA A 141 1.30 -12.16 8.41
N GLN A 142 1.32 -13.14 9.33
CA GLN A 142 1.77 -14.50 9.00
C GLN A 142 0.85 -15.23 8.03
N ASP A 143 -0.40 -14.80 7.93
CA ASP A 143 -1.44 -15.33 7.04
C ASP A 143 -1.45 -14.69 5.65
N GLY A 144 -0.61 -13.67 5.42
CA GLY A 144 -0.42 -13.03 4.11
C GLY A 144 -1.33 -11.84 3.89
#